data_AF-A0A9P5YU41-F1
#
_entry.id   AF-A0A9P5YU41-F1
#
_cell.length_a   1.000
_cell.length_b   1.000
_cell.length_c   1.000
_cell.angle_alpha   90.00
_cell.angle_beta   90.00
_cell.angle_gamma   90.00
#
_symmetry.space_group_name_H-M   'P 1'
#
loop_
_entity.id
_entity.type
_entity.pdbx_description
1 polymer ?
#
loop_
_entity_poly.entity_id
_entity_poly.type
_entity_poly.pdbx_seq_one_letter_code
_entity_poly.pdbx_strand_id
1 'polypeptide(L)'
;MNPSTVGSAALYDILPTSYGGRGAYARQTIPEGTLVLSCAAPYVHVIFWKFRREVCAWCFEYAFESGKNKWSVRLAEGAHGEGSGAWFCSQECRDAYLCEHQVFEGQSGNWRAEINASFAKLLSAMAKDEKHPNAGSGTLTYLDDISKDVVSQEFLEKAWTLAKDSVIDGHQKRKAEWMEELNEFEIDTARFVLEGLLRKIIEEINPVAPLLDHVDDAALGYRVSAGRWADFMALQDNELSFIRANPYMLPCQIRIYRFLRNVAANLSKPHRSRERDEKENALFQQIADRLREHLSSPEYVRALLGRDPGNVFGIWDMATDDGSEMLGWGAFVFASYYNHST
;
A
#
# COMPACT_ATOMS: atom_id res chain seq x y z
N MET A 1 20.63 -10.14 -11.16
CA MET A 1 21.78 -9.56 -11.89
C MET A 1 22.08 -8.22 -11.25
N ASN A 2 23.33 -7.99 -10.84
CA ASN A 2 23.76 -6.80 -10.11
C ASN A 2 23.57 -5.52 -10.94
N PRO A 3 23.00 -4.44 -10.36
CA PRO A 3 23.20 -3.11 -10.91
C PRO A 3 24.63 -2.69 -10.64
N SER A 4 25.30 -2.32 -11.72
CA SER A 4 26.70 -1.94 -11.82
C SER A 4 27.01 -0.68 -10.98
N THR A 5 27.55 -0.85 -9.78
CA THR A 5 28.12 0.26 -8.99
C THR A 5 29.57 0.51 -9.39
N VAL A 6 29.83 1.69 -9.93
CA VAL A 6 31.16 2.29 -9.97
C VAL A 6 31.62 2.55 -8.52
N GLY A 7 32.59 1.76 -8.04
CA GLY A 7 33.71 2.26 -7.26
C GLY A 7 33.54 2.77 -5.81
N SER A 8 32.45 2.48 -5.10
CA SER A 8 32.42 2.67 -3.63
C SER A 8 32.36 1.31 -2.94
N ALA A 9 33.38 1.00 -2.12
CA ALA A 9 33.32 -0.18 -1.27
C ALA A 9 32.11 -0.05 -0.34
N ALA A 10 31.18 -1.00 -0.38
CA ALA A 10 29.99 -0.99 0.48
C ALA A 10 30.41 -0.83 1.95
N LEU A 11 29.85 0.17 2.64
CA LEU A 11 30.17 0.48 4.04
C LEU A 11 29.65 -0.58 5.02
N TYR A 12 28.69 -1.40 4.57
CA TYR A 12 27.99 -2.39 5.38
C TYR A 12 27.66 -3.65 4.58
N ASP A 13 27.36 -4.73 5.29
CA ASP A 13 26.75 -5.96 4.79
C ASP A 13 25.31 -6.09 5.27
N ILE A 14 24.47 -6.73 4.46
CA ILE A 14 23.14 -7.19 4.91
C ILE A 14 23.26 -8.66 5.30
N LEU A 15 23.13 -8.95 6.58
CA LEU A 15 23.31 -10.31 7.13
C LEU A 15 22.05 -10.75 7.90
N PRO A 16 21.74 -12.06 7.93
CA PRO A 16 20.68 -12.59 8.79
C PRO A 16 20.94 -12.28 10.28
N THR A 17 19.88 -12.02 11.05
CA THR A 17 19.96 -11.81 12.51
C THR A 17 19.58 -13.09 13.26
N SER A 18 19.98 -13.19 14.54
CA SER A 18 19.65 -14.35 15.40
C SER A 18 18.19 -14.39 15.87
N TYR A 19 17.50 -13.24 15.87
CA TYR A 19 16.11 -13.07 16.29
C TYR A 19 15.13 -13.01 15.10
N GLY A 20 15.61 -13.26 13.88
CA GLY A 20 14.81 -13.29 12.66
C GLY A 20 14.98 -12.03 11.81
N GLY A 21 15.01 -12.23 10.48
CA GLY A 21 15.17 -11.16 9.50
C GLY A 21 16.61 -10.95 9.05
N ARG A 22 16.90 -9.74 8.55
CA ARG A 22 18.21 -9.31 8.04
C ARG A 22 18.52 -7.90 8.54
N GLY A 23 19.75 -7.67 8.99
CA GLY A 23 20.21 -6.36 9.49
C GLY A 23 21.41 -5.82 8.70
N ALA A 24 21.62 -4.51 8.77
CA ALA A 24 22.82 -3.86 8.23
C ALA A 24 23.97 -3.88 9.26
N TYR A 25 25.12 -4.42 8.87
CA TYR A 25 26.31 -4.55 9.71
C TYR A 25 27.48 -3.80 9.08
N ALA A 26 28.03 -2.81 9.78
CA ALA A 26 29.16 -2.04 9.28
C ALA A 26 30.39 -2.92 9.06
N ARG A 27 31.04 -2.79 7.90
CA ARG A 27 32.31 -3.48 7.59
C ARG A 27 33.53 -2.77 8.17
N GLN A 28 33.36 -1.49 8.47
CA GLN A 28 34.40 -0.60 8.94
C GLN A 28 33.79 0.50 9.83
N THR A 29 34.62 1.23 10.56
CA THR A 29 34.19 2.44 11.27
C THR A 29 33.61 3.45 10.27
N ILE A 30 32.37 3.90 10.52
CA ILE A 30 31.68 4.91 9.72
C ILE A 30 31.70 6.23 10.51
N PRO A 31 32.35 7.30 10.00
CA PRO A 31 32.36 8.60 10.66
C PRO A 31 30.96 9.20 10.82
N GLU A 32 30.77 9.99 11.89
CA GLU A 32 29.54 10.76 12.09
C GLU A 32 29.24 11.66 10.88
N GLY A 33 27.96 11.77 10.52
CA GLY A 33 27.51 12.54 9.36
C GLY A 33 27.71 11.86 8.01
N THR A 34 28.24 10.63 7.97
CA THR A 34 28.35 9.87 6.72
C THR A 34 26.98 9.39 6.25
N LEU A 35 26.59 9.76 5.02
CA LEU A 35 25.39 9.21 4.39
C LEU A 35 25.61 7.74 4.01
N VAL A 36 24.90 6.84 4.70
CA VAL A 36 25.02 5.39 4.53
C VAL A 36 24.05 4.85 3.48
N LEU A 37 22.83 5.39 3.44
CA LEU A 37 21.77 4.97 2.53
C LEU A 37 20.85 6.14 2.21
N SER A 38 20.50 6.30 0.94
CA SER A 38 19.42 7.16 0.48
C SER A 38 18.41 6.34 -0.32
N CYS A 39 17.16 6.31 0.12
CA CYS A 39 16.06 5.69 -0.62
C CYS A 39 15.29 6.78 -1.38
N ALA A 40 15.11 6.62 -2.69
CA ALA A 40 14.38 7.60 -3.49
C ALA A 40 12.89 7.67 -3.13
N ALA A 41 12.29 6.53 -2.78
CA ALA A 41 10.89 6.41 -2.41
C ALA A 41 10.65 5.13 -1.58
N PRO A 42 9.52 5.02 -0.84
CA PRO A 42 9.05 3.76 -0.31
C PRO A 42 8.51 2.85 -1.43
N TYR A 43 8.63 1.53 -1.28
CA TYR A 43 7.98 0.58 -2.20
C TYR A 43 6.47 0.77 -2.21
N VAL A 44 5.89 0.94 -1.03
CA VAL A 44 4.46 1.17 -0.79
C VAL A 44 4.32 2.15 0.35
N HIS A 45 3.34 3.05 0.26
CA HIS A 45 3.03 3.98 1.34
C HIS A 45 1.54 4.31 1.36
N VAL A 46 1.10 4.87 2.48
CA VAL A 46 -0.23 5.43 2.64
C VAL A 46 -0.17 6.69 3.51
N ILE A 47 -0.89 7.71 3.08
CA ILE A 47 -1.24 8.87 3.91
C ILE A 47 -2.57 8.53 4.56
N PHE A 48 -2.68 8.71 5.89
CA PHE A 48 -3.91 8.43 6.60
C PHE A 48 -5.10 9.12 5.95
N TRP A 49 -6.25 8.44 5.93
CA TRP A 49 -7.43 8.90 5.21
C TRP A 49 -7.85 10.29 5.70
N LYS A 50 -7.78 10.55 7.00
CA LYS A 50 -8.08 11.87 7.59
C LYS A 50 -7.18 12.99 7.01
N PHE A 51 -5.93 12.70 6.68
CA PHE A 51 -4.93 13.66 6.17
C PHE A 51 -4.80 13.70 4.65
N ARG A 52 -5.60 12.94 3.90
CA ARG A 52 -5.50 12.82 2.44
C ARG A 52 -5.54 14.16 1.68
N ARG A 53 -6.15 15.20 2.27
CA ARG A 53 -6.23 16.55 1.69
C ARG A 53 -5.19 17.52 2.23
N GLU A 54 -4.46 17.14 3.25
CA GLU A 54 -3.54 17.99 3.99
C GLU A 54 -2.09 17.61 3.72
N VAL A 55 -1.84 16.38 3.29
CA VAL A 55 -0.50 15.89 2.95
C VAL A 55 -0.40 15.69 1.46
N CYS A 56 0.69 16.15 0.85
CA CYS A 56 0.94 15.94 -0.57
C CYS A 56 1.23 14.45 -0.83
N ALA A 57 0.52 13.85 -1.78
CA ALA A 57 0.70 12.45 -2.16
C ALA A 57 2.00 12.14 -2.91
N TRP A 58 2.83 13.15 -3.18
CA TRP A 58 4.13 13.01 -3.84
C TRP A 58 5.28 13.28 -2.86
N CYS A 59 5.38 14.50 -2.35
CA CYS A 59 6.50 14.94 -1.52
C CYS A 59 6.25 14.83 -0.01
N PHE A 60 5.05 14.38 0.40
CA PHE A 60 4.61 14.32 1.79
C PHE A 60 4.58 15.66 2.55
N GLU A 61 4.70 16.80 1.86
CA GLU A 61 4.58 18.11 2.48
C GLU A 61 3.20 18.29 3.14
N TYR A 62 3.23 18.73 4.40
CA TYR A 62 2.03 18.98 5.19
C TYR A 62 1.56 20.42 5.04
N ALA A 63 0.29 20.60 4.69
CA ALA A 63 -0.28 21.90 4.31
C ALA A 63 -0.12 22.96 5.42
N PHE A 64 -0.25 22.55 6.68
CA PHE A 64 -0.17 23.47 7.82
C PHE A 64 1.23 24.07 7.98
N GLU A 65 2.27 23.30 7.67
CA GLU A 65 3.66 23.76 7.68
C GLU A 65 3.91 24.81 6.59
N SER A 66 3.18 24.71 5.47
CA SER A 66 3.19 25.69 4.38
C SER A 66 2.17 26.84 4.59
N GLY A 67 1.59 26.97 5.78
CA GLY A 67 0.61 28.02 6.12
C GLY A 67 -0.76 27.87 5.46
N LYS A 68 -1.14 26.64 5.07
CA LYS A 68 -2.41 26.31 4.42
C LYS A 68 -3.17 25.28 5.26
N ASN A 69 -4.50 25.24 5.12
CA ASN A 69 -5.31 24.23 5.80
C ASN A 69 -5.48 22.93 4.99
N LYS A 70 -5.25 22.98 3.68
CA LYS A 70 -5.40 21.84 2.75
C LYS A 70 -4.85 22.16 1.36
N TRP A 71 -4.54 21.11 0.62
CA TRP A 71 -4.19 21.11 -0.79
C TRP A 71 -5.42 21.11 -1.70
N SER A 72 -5.29 21.73 -2.87
CA SER A 72 -6.38 21.89 -3.86
C SER A 72 -6.13 21.18 -5.17
N VAL A 73 -4.87 20.89 -5.52
CA VAL A 73 -4.50 20.13 -6.72
C VAL A 73 -4.87 18.67 -6.52
N ARG A 74 -5.58 18.06 -7.47
CA ARG A 74 -6.13 16.70 -7.40
C ARG A 74 -5.57 15.83 -8.51
N LEU A 75 -5.55 14.52 -8.30
CA LEU A 75 -5.06 13.56 -9.30
C LEU A 75 -5.79 13.68 -10.65
N ALA A 76 -7.12 13.67 -10.64
CA ALA A 76 -7.96 13.81 -11.83
C ALA A 76 -8.71 15.15 -11.84
N GLU A 77 -8.53 15.93 -12.90
CA GLU A 77 -9.29 17.16 -13.15
C GLU A 77 -10.73 16.84 -13.55
N GLY A 78 -11.70 17.59 -13.03
CA GLY A 78 -13.12 17.39 -13.32
C GLY A 78 -13.80 16.23 -12.60
N ALA A 79 -13.09 15.47 -11.77
CA ALA A 79 -13.71 14.54 -10.83
C ALA A 79 -14.42 15.35 -9.72
N HIS A 80 -15.74 15.53 -9.86
CA HIS A 80 -16.58 16.03 -8.78
C HIS A 80 -16.70 14.96 -7.70
N GLY A 81 -16.03 15.15 -6.56
CA GLY A 81 -16.21 14.32 -5.36
C GLY A 81 -14.89 13.88 -4.71
N GLU A 82 -15.03 13.11 -3.62
CA GLU A 82 -13.95 12.55 -2.79
C GLU A 82 -13.10 11.49 -3.50
N GLY A 83 -13.41 11.16 -4.76
CA GLY A 83 -12.84 10.05 -5.51
C GLY A 83 -11.45 10.27 -6.12
N SER A 84 -10.79 11.42 -5.92
CA SER A 84 -9.42 11.60 -6.44
C SER A 84 -8.38 10.78 -5.68
N GLY A 85 -8.64 10.44 -4.41
CA GLY A 85 -7.78 9.60 -3.56
C GLY A 85 -6.41 10.20 -3.19
N ALA A 86 -5.93 11.19 -3.95
CA ALA A 86 -4.65 11.88 -3.78
C ALA A 86 -4.76 13.39 -4.08
N TRP A 87 -4.01 14.18 -3.31
CA TRP A 87 -3.92 15.65 -3.40
C TRP A 87 -2.46 16.09 -3.41
N PHE A 88 -2.18 17.25 -4.00
CA PHE A 88 -0.81 17.72 -4.24
C PHE A 88 -0.61 19.18 -3.83
N CYS A 89 0.59 19.52 -3.36
CA CYS A 89 0.93 20.90 -3.00
C CYS A 89 1.04 21.82 -4.23
N SER A 90 1.35 21.24 -5.40
CA SER A 90 1.53 21.95 -6.66
C SER A 90 1.18 21.08 -7.87
N GLN A 91 1.08 21.67 -9.07
CA GLN A 91 0.89 20.90 -10.31
C GLN A 91 2.15 20.10 -10.64
N GLU A 92 3.33 20.61 -10.33
CA GLU A 92 4.60 19.93 -10.52
C GLU A 92 4.65 18.62 -9.73
N CYS A 93 4.20 18.61 -8.46
CA CYS A 93 4.12 17.39 -7.65
C CYS A 93 3.09 16.39 -8.21
N ARG A 94 1.97 16.88 -8.74
CA ARG A 94 0.98 16.01 -9.41
C ARG A 94 1.55 15.39 -10.68
N ASP A 95 2.22 16.19 -11.50
CA ASP A 95 2.78 15.74 -12.77
C ASP A 95 3.94 14.78 -12.54
N ALA A 96 4.78 15.03 -11.52
CA ALA A 96 5.82 14.10 -11.07
C ALA A 96 5.21 12.77 -10.60
N TYR A 97 4.16 12.82 -9.78
CA TYR A 97 3.44 11.62 -9.35
C TYR A 97 2.83 10.84 -10.53
N LEU A 98 2.20 11.54 -11.48
CA LEU A 98 1.65 10.92 -12.68
C LEU A 98 2.74 10.29 -13.52
N CYS A 99 3.86 11.00 -13.74
CA CYS A 99 5.03 10.53 -14.47
C CYS A 99 5.62 9.28 -13.84
N GLU A 100 5.83 9.29 -12.52
CA GLU A 100 6.36 8.13 -11.80
C GLU A 100 5.44 6.92 -11.97
N HIS A 101 4.12 7.11 -11.94
CA HIS A 101 3.14 6.03 -12.03
C HIS A 101 2.64 5.74 -13.46
N GLN A 102 3.36 6.21 -14.49
CA GLN A 102 3.09 5.80 -15.87
C GLN A 102 3.46 4.34 -16.08
N VAL A 103 2.54 3.56 -16.65
CA VAL A 103 2.85 2.19 -17.07
C VAL A 103 3.56 2.21 -18.41
N PHE A 104 3.11 3.06 -19.34
CA PHE A 104 3.77 3.30 -20.63
C PHE A 104 3.94 4.80 -20.87
N GLU A 105 4.97 5.16 -21.65
CA GLU A 105 5.25 6.55 -22.01
C GLU A 105 4.04 7.19 -22.70
N GLY A 106 3.68 8.40 -22.27
CA GLY A 106 2.57 9.18 -22.85
C GLY A 106 1.18 8.76 -22.37
N GLN A 107 1.07 7.85 -21.41
CA GLN A 107 -0.21 7.45 -20.82
C GLN A 107 -0.72 8.49 -19.80
N SER A 108 -2.02 8.79 -19.80
CA SER A 108 -2.62 9.50 -18.66
C SER A 108 -2.82 8.57 -17.46
N GLY A 109 -2.51 9.05 -16.24
CA GLY A 109 -2.69 8.29 -14.98
C GLY A 109 -4.17 8.09 -14.56
N ASN A 110 -5.11 8.17 -15.50
CA ASN A 110 -6.56 8.10 -15.25
C ASN A 110 -7.00 6.78 -14.62
N TRP A 111 -6.34 5.67 -14.96
CA TRP A 111 -6.65 4.34 -14.43
C TRP A 111 -6.60 4.29 -12.90
N ARG A 112 -5.67 5.01 -12.28
CA ARG A 112 -5.48 5.03 -10.83
C ARG A 112 -6.59 5.81 -10.14
N ALA A 113 -7.00 6.93 -10.73
CA ALA A 113 -8.16 7.69 -10.27
C ALA A 113 -9.45 6.83 -10.34
N GLU A 114 -9.59 5.98 -11.37
CA GLU A 114 -10.74 5.07 -11.49
C GLU A 114 -10.77 3.99 -10.39
N ILE A 115 -9.62 3.40 -10.07
CA ILE A 115 -9.51 2.44 -8.97
C ILE A 115 -9.80 3.11 -7.62
N ASN A 116 -9.22 4.30 -7.37
CA ASN A 116 -9.47 5.09 -6.17
C ASN A 116 -10.96 5.49 -6.04
N ALA A 117 -11.60 5.83 -7.15
CA ALA A 117 -13.03 6.14 -7.17
C ALA A 117 -13.89 4.91 -6.86
N SER A 118 -13.50 3.72 -7.35
CA SER A 118 -14.17 2.46 -7.00
C SER A 118 -14.07 2.16 -5.50
N PHE A 119 -12.86 2.31 -4.94
CA PHE A 119 -12.59 2.16 -3.51
C PHE A 119 -13.45 3.12 -2.68
N ALA A 120 -13.40 4.42 -2.98
CA ALA A 120 -14.17 5.43 -2.26
C ALA A 120 -15.68 5.23 -2.38
N LYS A 121 -16.18 4.80 -3.55
CA LYS A 121 -17.60 4.51 -3.78
C LYS A 121 -18.09 3.36 -2.88
N LEU A 122 -17.27 2.33 -2.68
CA LEU A 122 -17.61 1.24 -1.76
C LEU A 122 -17.65 1.73 -0.31
N LEU A 123 -16.67 2.52 0.13
CA LEU A 123 -16.71 3.14 1.46
C LEU A 123 -17.96 4.02 1.67
N SER A 124 -18.31 4.86 0.70
CA SER A 124 -19.51 5.69 0.79
C SER A 124 -20.82 4.88 0.75
N ALA A 125 -20.82 3.69 0.16
CA ALA A 125 -21.97 2.81 0.19
C ALA A 125 -22.15 2.21 1.60
N MET A 126 -21.05 1.84 2.26
CA MET A 126 -21.04 1.30 3.62
C MET A 126 -21.56 2.31 4.65
N ALA A 127 -21.11 3.57 4.58
CA ALA A 127 -21.55 4.63 5.51
C ALA A 127 -23.04 4.98 5.41
N LYS A 128 -23.75 4.55 4.36
CA LYS A 128 -25.19 4.83 4.18
C LYS A 128 -26.09 3.74 4.76
N ASP A 129 -25.54 2.59 5.12
CA ASP A 129 -26.28 1.40 5.55
C ASP A 129 -26.33 1.21 7.08
N GLU A 130 -26.01 2.25 7.86
CA GLU A 130 -26.01 2.31 9.34
C GLU A 130 -27.30 1.83 10.04
N LYS A 131 -28.38 1.55 9.29
CA LYS A 131 -29.69 1.14 9.83
C LYS A 131 -29.84 -0.35 10.10
N HIS A 132 -28.88 -1.19 9.70
CA HIS A 132 -28.92 -2.61 10.03
C HIS A 132 -27.79 -2.98 11.00
N PRO A 133 -28.11 -3.29 12.28
CA PRO A 133 -27.09 -3.74 13.21
C PRO A 133 -26.44 -5.01 12.64
N ASN A 134 -25.11 -4.96 12.65
CA ASN A 134 -24.18 -5.94 12.13
C ASN A 134 -24.47 -7.32 12.75
N ALA A 135 -25.37 -8.10 12.15
CA ALA A 135 -25.52 -9.50 12.49
C ALA A 135 -24.30 -10.19 11.88
N GLY A 136 -23.26 -10.40 12.70
CA GLY A 136 -22.12 -11.24 12.36
C GLY A 136 -22.63 -12.62 11.93
N SER A 137 -22.88 -12.77 10.64
CA SER A 137 -23.51 -13.96 10.06
C SER A 137 -22.58 -14.47 8.99
N GLY A 138 -21.61 -15.27 9.42
CA GLY A 138 -20.70 -15.94 8.50
C GLY A 138 -19.76 -16.89 9.23
N THR A 139 -19.18 -17.81 8.46
CA THR A 139 -18.18 -18.82 8.82
C THR A 139 -16.94 -18.29 9.57
N LEU A 140 -16.82 -16.97 9.74
CA LEU A 140 -15.68 -16.25 10.32
C LEU A 140 -15.95 -15.66 11.71
N THR A 141 -17.13 -15.84 12.32
CA THR A 141 -17.46 -15.31 13.67
C THR A 141 -16.52 -15.84 14.76
N TYR A 142 -15.87 -16.98 14.56
CA TYR A 142 -14.87 -17.49 15.50
C TYR A 142 -13.59 -16.62 15.58
N LEU A 143 -13.42 -15.66 14.67
CA LEU A 143 -12.31 -14.72 14.68
C LEU A 143 -12.53 -13.52 15.61
N ASP A 144 -13.72 -13.35 16.18
CA ASP A 144 -14.02 -12.19 17.02
C ASP A 144 -13.38 -12.28 18.43
N ASP A 145 -13.13 -13.51 18.93
CA ASP A 145 -12.59 -13.78 20.27
C ASP A 145 -11.35 -14.71 20.23
N ILE A 146 -10.30 -14.31 19.49
CA ILE A 146 -9.08 -15.14 19.34
C ILE A 146 -8.16 -15.01 20.56
N SER A 147 -7.92 -16.12 21.26
CA SER A 147 -6.87 -16.21 22.29
C SER A 147 -5.47 -16.39 21.66
N LYS A 148 -4.46 -15.77 22.28
CA LYS A 148 -3.04 -15.86 21.85
C LYS A 148 -2.54 -17.30 21.76
N ASP A 149 -3.00 -18.17 22.66
CA ASP A 149 -2.57 -19.57 22.74
C ASP A 149 -3.08 -20.45 21.59
N VAL A 150 -4.11 -19.99 20.88
CA VAL A 150 -4.74 -20.72 19.77
C VAL A 150 -4.08 -20.38 18.42
N VAL A 151 -3.32 -19.27 18.35
CA VAL A 151 -2.69 -18.81 17.11
C VAL A 151 -1.50 -19.71 16.73
N SER A 152 -1.78 -20.67 15.85
CA SER A 152 -0.80 -21.53 15.18
C SER A 152 -0.76 -21.24 13.68
N GLN A 153 0.26 -21.77 12.97
CA GLN A 153 0.29 -21.67 11.50
C GLN A 153 -0.96 -22.31 10.88
N GLU A 154 -1.38 -23.48 11.38
CA GLU A 154 -2.59 -24.17 10.92
C GLU A 154 -3.85 -23.32 11.12
N PHE A 155 -3.94 -22.61 12.26
CA PHE A 155 -5.04 -21.69 12.52
C PHE A 155 -5.08 -20.54 11.51
N LEU A 156 -3.93 -19.94 11.19
CA LEU A 156 -3.83 -18.90 10.18
C LEU A 156 -4.25 -19.43 8.80
N GLU A 157 -3.69 -20.57 8.37
CA GLU A 157 -4.03 -21.17 7.07
C GLU A 157 -5.53 -21.47 6.96
N LYS A 158 -6.14 -21.97 8.03
CA LYS A 158 -7.59 -22.21 8.09
C LYS A 158 -8.37 -20.91 7.94
N ALA A 159 -8.01 -19.85 8.65
CA ALA A 159 -8.68 -18.56 8.57
C ALA A 159 -8.63 -17.95 7.16
N TRP A 160 -7.44 -17.97 6.56
CA TRP A 160 -7.23 -17.46 5.20
C TRP A 160 -7.93 -18.31 4.13
N THR A 161 -7.94 -19.63 4.29
CA THR A 161 -8.71 -20.54 3.41
C THR A 161 -10.20 -20.23 3.50
N LEU A 162 -10.75 -20.09 4.72
CA LEU A 162 -12.16 -19.76 4.90
C LEU A 162 -12.51 -18.39 4.31
N ALA A 163 -11.64 -17.39 4.40
CA ALA A 163 -11.85 -16.07 3.79
C ALA A 163 -11.72 -16.08 2.26
N LYS A 164 -10.89 -16.95 1.70
CA LYS A 164 -10.82 -17.18 0.25
C LYS A 164 -12.10 -17.83 -0.26
N ASP A 165 -12.51 -18.91 0.40
CA ASP A 165 -13.64 -19.75 0.01
C ASP A 165 -14.98 -19.14 0.38
N SER A 166 -15.00 -18.16 1.30
CA SER A 166 -16.19 -17.34 1.52
C SER A 166 -16.55 -16.68 0.19
N VAL A 167 -17.59 -17.22 -0.43
CA VAL A 167 -18.26 -16.59 -1.56
C VAL A 167 -18.68 -15.22 -1.06
N ILE A 168 -18.44 -14.17 -1.86
CA ILE A 168 -19.16 -12.91 -1.65
C ILE A 168 -20.63 -13.28 -1.93
N ASP A 169 -21.36 -13.66 -0.88
CA ASP A 169 -22.53 -14.53 -0.88
C ASP A 169 -23.37 -14.46 -2.17
N GLY A 170 -23.07 -15.37 -3.10
CA GLY A 170 -23.57 -15.35 -4.48
C GLY A 170 -24.98 -15.90 -4.64
N HIS A 171 -25.67 -16.25 -3.54
CA HIS A 171 -27.00 -16.84 -3.58
C HIS A 171 -28.16 -15.85 -3.47
N GLN A 172 -27.88 -14.54 -3.48
CA GLN A 172 -28.87 -13.56 -3.92
C GLN A 172 -28.37 -12.87 -5.18
N LYS A 173 -29.14 -13.02 -6.26
CA LYS A 173 -29.01 -12.30 -7.55
C LYS A 173 -29.16 -10.77 -7.44
N ARG A 174 -28.99 -10.20 -6.25
CA ARG A 174 -28.83 -8.77 -6.00
C ARG A 174 -27.37 -8.54 -5.67
N LYS A 175 -26.68 -7.82 -6.57
CA LYS A 175 -25.51 -6.96 -6.31
C LYS A 175 -24.98 -7.15 -4.90
N ALA A 176 -24.01 -8.05 -4.72
CA ALA A 176 -23.55 -8.45 -3.39
C ALA A 176 -23.08 -7.21 -2.62
N GLU A 177 -23.96 -6.72 -1.74
CA GLU A 177 -23.74 -5.55 -0.91
C GLU A 177 -22.80 -6.01 0.20
N TRP A 178 -21.61 -5.42 0.19
CA TRP A 178 -20.64 -5.61 1.25
C TRP A 178 -21.20 -5.06 2.56
N MET A 179 -21.22 -5.88 3.61
CA MET A 179 -21.90 -5.54 4.87
C MET A 179 -20.95 -5.20 6.03
N GLU A 180 -19.63 -5.38 5.88
CA GLU A 180 -18.68 -5.23 6.99
C GLU A 180 -18.02 -3.85 7.00
N GLU A 181 -18.36 -3.00 7.96
CA GLU A 181 -17.73 -1.69 8.09
C GLU A 181 -16.21 -1.81 8.36
N LEU A 182 -15.41 -1.00 7.66
CA LEU A 182 -13.99 -0.85 7.94
C LEU A 182 -13.80 0.38 8.81
N ASN A 183 -13.03 0.24 9.90
CA ASN A 183 -12.58 1.39 10.67
C ASN A 183 -11.47 2.17 9.93
N GLU A 184 -11.09 3.35 10.45
CA GLU A 184 -10.08 4.21 9.80
C GLU A 184 -8.74 3.50 9.56
N PHE A 185 -8.27 2.73 10.55
CA PHE A 185 -7.03 1.96 10.42
C PHE A 185 -7.13 0.93 9.28
N GLU A 186 -8.22 0.17 9.22
CA GLU A 186 -8.45 -0.83 8.17
C GLU A 186 -8.58 -0.19 6.78
N ILE A 187 -9.18 0.99 6.68
CA ILE A 187 -9.25 1.76 5.43
C ILE A 187 -7.84 2.09 4.94
N ASP A 188 -6.99 2.60 5.81
CA ASP A 188 -5.63 2.98 5.43
C ASP A 188 -4.75 1.76 5.13
N THR A 189 -4.89 0.68 5.90
CA THR A 189 -4.20 -0.58 5.59
C THR A 189 -4.70 -1.18 4.27
N ALA A 190 -5.99 -1.10 3.95
CA ALA A 190 -6.51 -1.55 2.66
C ALA A 190 -5.93 -0.73 1.50
N ARG A 191 -5.77 0.59 1.67
CA ARG A 191 -5.11 1.45 0.66
C ARG A 191 -3.64 1.11 0.51
N PHE A 192 -2.93 0.88 1.61
CA PHE A 192 -1.55 0.41 1.61
C PHE A 192 -1.41 -0.90 0.84
N VAL A 193 -2.23 -1.91 1.15
CA VAL A 193 -2.19 -3.21 0.45
C VAL A 193 -2.52 -3.05 -1.04
N LEU A 194 -3.56 -2.27 -1.37
CA LEU A 194 -3.93 -2.00 -2.76
C LEU A 194 -2.78 -1.36 -3.52
N GLU A 195 -2.10 -0.37 -2.92
CA GLU A 195 -0.96 0.30 -3.52
C GLU A 195 0.19 -0.67 -3.83
N GLY A 196 0.57 -1.51 -2.86
CA GLY A 196 1.60 -2.53 -3.06
C GLY A 196 1.25 -3.53 -4.15
N LEU A 197 -0.02 -3.97 -4.22
CA LEU A 197 -0.50 -4.84 -5.30
C LEU A 197 -0.45 -4.17 -6.66
N LEU A 198 -0.87 -2.90 -6.77
CA LEU A 198 -0.83 -2.15 -8.01
C LEU A 198 0.62 -2.00 -8.51
N ARG A 199 1.57 -1.72 -7.62
CA ARG A 199 2.98 -1.63 -7.98
C ARG A 199 3.52 -2.95 -8.54
N LYS A 200 3.19 -4.08 -7.90
CA LYS A 200 3.51 -5.42 -8.40
C LYS A 200 2.90 -5.68 -9.78
N ILE A 201 1.63 -5.31 -9.99
CA ILE A 201 0.94 -5.48 -11.28
C ILE A 201 1.61 -4.65 -12.37
N ILE A 202 2.02 -3.42 -12.06
CA ILE A 202 2.77 -2.57 -13.00
C ILE A 202 4.09 -3.23 -13.37
N GLU A 203 4.83 -3.78 -12.40
CA GLU A 203 6.08 -4.51 -12.65
C GLU A 203 5.88 -5.71 -13.58
N GLU A 204 4.76 -6.42 -13.47
CA GLU A 204 4.45 -7.55 -14.36
C GLU A 204 3.99 -7.13 -15.76
N ILE A 205 3.26 -6.03 -15.86
CA ILE A 205 2.78 -5.50 -17.15
C ILE A 205 3.93 -4.86 -17.92
N ASN A 206 4.75 -4.07 -17.23
CA ASN A 206 5.92 -3.42 -17.79
C ASN A 206 7.11 -3.46 -16.81
N PRO A 207 7.99 -4.48 -16.93
CA PRO A 207 9.18 -4.63 -16.07
C PRO A 207 10.21 -3.50 -16.18
N VAL A 208 10.08 -2.63 -17.18
CA VAL A 208 10.93 -1.44 -17.42
C VAL A 208 10.15 -0.13 -17.22
N ALA A 209 9.02 -0.17 -16.50
CA ALA A 209 8.27 1.04 -16.16
C ALA A 209 9.15 2.03 -15.37
N PRO A 210 9.11 3.34 -15.68
CA PRO A 210 9.94 4.35 -15.01
C PRO A 210 9.84 4.34 -13.48
N LEU A 211 8.68 4.00 -12.92
CA LEU A 211 8.42 3.82 -11.49
C LEU A 211 9.46 2.95 -10.77
N LEU A 212 9.99 1.94 -11.45
CA LEU A 212 10.75 0.84 -10.82
C LEU A 212 12.22 1.22 -10.58
N ASP A 213 12.77 2.08 -11.43
CA ASP A 213 14.20 2.36 -11.48
C ASP A 213 14.52 3.85 -11.23
N HIS A 214 13.52 4.66 -10.81
CA HIS A 214 13.76 6.06 -10.48
C HIS A 214 14.71 6.19 -9.27
N VAL A 215 15.86 6.78 -9.53
CA VAL A 215 16.83 7.21 -8.53
C VAL A 215 17.11 8.67 -8.85
N ASP A 216 16.92 9.57 -7.89
CA ASP A 216 17.31 10.97 -8.06
C ASP A 216 18.81 11.02 -8.40
N ASP A 217 19.24 11.82 -9.38
CA ASP A 217 20.65 11.91 -9.79
C ASP A 217 21.47 12.94 -8.98
N ALA A 218 20.85 13.78 -8.13
CA ALA A 218 21.51 14.99 -7.58
C ALA A 218 22.35 14.88 -6.27
N ALA A 219 22.16 13.86 -5.41
CA ALA A 219 22.88 13.66 -4.13
C ALA A 219 24.12 12.70 -4.14
N LEU A 220 25.10 12.96 -3.28
CA LEU A 220 26.23 12.04 -3.07
C LEU A 220 25.81 10.85 -2.19
N GLY A 221 26.23 9.59 -2.46
CA GLY A 221 25.98 8.44 -1.55
C GLY A 221 25.44 7.16 -2.22
N TYR A 222 25.27 6.07 -1.44
CA TYR A 222 24.64 4.83 -1.93
C TYR A 222 23.12 5.05 -2.05
N ARG A 223 22.63 5.03 -3.29
CA ARG A 223 21.22 5.29 -3.60
C ARG A 223 20.53 4.07 -4.16
N VAL A 224 19.28 3.92 -3.76
CA VAL A 224 18.42 2.83 -4.20
C VAL A 224 17.07 3.41 -4.61
N SER A 225 16.45 2.78 -5.61
CA SER A 225 15.06 3.07 -5.96
C SER A 225 14.12 2.59 -4.85
N ALA A 226 12.82 2.72 -5.05
CA ALA A 226 11.82 2.14 -4.14
C ALA A 226 11.88 0.60 -4.05
N GLY A 227 12.67 -0.06 -4.91
CA GLY A 227 12.80 -1.51 -4.98
C GLY A 227 11.69 -2.18 -5.79
N ARG A 228 11.85 -3.47 -5.99
CA ARG A 228 10.94 -4.34 -6.75
C ARG A 228 10.17 -5.28 -5.82
N TRP A 229 9.16 -5.96 -6.36
CA TRP A 229 8.40 -6.96 -5.60
C TRP A 229 9.33 -8.03 -4.99
N ALA A 230 10.37 -8.44 -5.71
CA ALA A 230 11.35 -9.39 -5.20
C ALA A 230 12.11 -8.86 -3.96
N ASP A 231 12.44 -7.56 -3.93
CA ASP A 231 13.08 -6.91 -2.78
C ASP A 231 12.12 -6.85 -1.58
N PHE A 232 10.85 -6.51 -1.84
CA PHE A 232 9.81 -6.53 -0.83
C PHE A 232 9.62 -7.93 -0.24
N MET A 233 9.57 -8.97 -1.08
CA MET A 233 9.42 -10.35 -0.63
C MET A 233 10.58 -10.85 0.21
N ALA A 234 11.77 -10.28 0.02
CA ALA A 234 12.94 -10.61 0.82
C ALA A 234 12.86 -10.03 2.25
N LEU A 235 11.98 -9.07 2.53
CA LEU A 235 11.73 -8.58 3.88
C LEU A 235 11.25 -9.71 4.79
N GLN A 236 11.55 -9.56 6.09
CA GLN A 236 11.15 -10.54 7.10
C GLN A 236 9.64 -10.69 7.15
N ASP A 237 9.18 -11.92 7.01
CA ASP A 237 7.78 -12.28 7.23
C ASP A 237 7.52 -12.44 8.73
N ASN A 238 6.67 -11.57 9.28
CA ASN A 238 6.32 -11.51 10.68
C ASN A 238 4.85 -11.86 10.93
N GLU A 239 4.11 -12.44 9.95
CA GLU A 239 2.68 -12.72 10.12
C GLU A 239 2.40 -13.50 11.41
N LEU A 240 3.02 -14.67 11.58
CA LEU A 240 2.74 -15.53 12.74
C LEU A 240 3.14 -14.90 14.08
N SER A 241 4.33 -14.29 14.16
CA SER A 241 4.80 -13.64 15.39
C SER A 241 3.93 -12.44 15.75
N PHE A 242 3.55 -11.64 14.76
CA PHE A 242 2.71 -10.47 14.94
C PHE A 242 1.28 -10.83 15.36
N ILE A 243 0.63 -11.79 14.68
CA ILE A 243 -0.74 -12.22 15.03
C ILE A 243 -0.76 -12.92 16.39
N ARG A 244 0.28 -13.67 16.78
CA ARG A 244 0.39 -14.22 18.15
C ARG A 244 0.45 -13.12 19.21
N ALA A 245 1.23 -12.08 18.96
CA ALA A 245 1.33 -10.94 19.87
C ALA A 245 0.01 -10.16 19.94
N ASN A 246 -0.68 -10.03 18.80
CA ASN A 246 -1.88 -9.21 18.58
C ASN A 246 -3.00 -9.99 17.83
N PRO A 247 -3.69 -10.96 18.46
CA PRO A 247 -4.63 -11.83 17.75
C PRO A 247 -5.80 -11.10 17.08
N TYR A 248 -6.23 -9.98 17.66
CA TYR A 248 -7.29 -9.13 17.11
C TYR A 248 -6.96 -8.57 15.71
N MET A 249 -5.68 -8.62 15.28
CA MET A 249 -5.28 -8.18 13.95
C MET A 249 -5.71 -9.13 12.85
N LEU A 250 -5.89 -10.43 13.13
CA LEU A 250 -6.28 -11.40 12.11
C LEU A 250 -7.66 -11.09 11.49
N PRO A 251 -8.74 -10.87 12.25
CA PRO A 251 -10.02 -10.49 11.65
C PRO A 251 -9.93 -9.17 10.85
N CYS A 252 -9.12 -8.20 11.28
CA CYS A 252 -8.88 -6.97 10.52
C CYS A 252 -8.25 -7.26 9.15
N GLN A 253 -7.19 -8.07 9.12
CA GLN A 253 -6.50 -8.45 7.88
C GLN A 253 -7.42 -9.24 6.93
N ILE A 254 -8.26 -10.11 7.47
CA ILE A 254 -9.26 -10.88 6.72
C ILE A 254 -10.32 -9.95 6.10
N ARG A 255 -10.82 -8.96 6.86
CA ARG A 255 -11.75 -7.94 6.36
C ARG A 255 -11.12 -7.12 5.23
N ILE A 256 -9.88 -6.67 5.40
CA ILE A 256 -9.13 -5.92 4.37
C ILE A 256 -9.05 -6.73 3.06
N TYR A 257 -8.64 -8.00 3.13
CA TYR A 257 -8.57 -8.88 1.96
C TYR A 257 -9.93 -9.01 1.25
N ARG A 258 -10.98 -9.31 2.02
CA ARG A 258 -12.33 -9.47 1.48
C ARG A 258 -12.84 -8.16 0.88
N PHE A 259 -12.53 -7.02 1.49
CA PHE A 259 -12.91 -5.70 0.98
C PHE A 259 -12.24 -5.41 -0.36
N LEU A 260 -10.94 -5.67 -0.48
CA LEU A 260 -10.20 -5.49 -1.73
C LEU A 260 -10.70 -6.40 -2.84
N ARG A 261 -11.08 -7.65 -2.54
CA ARG A 261 -11.77 -8.51 -3.52
C ARG A 261 -13.04 -7.87 -4.06
N ASN A 262 -13.82 -7.24 -3.19
CA ASN A 262 -15.03 -6.54 -3.60
C ASN A 262 -14.72 -5.28 -4.43
N VAL A 263 -13.68 -4.52 -4.08
CA VAL A 263 -13.18 -3.41 -4.91
C VAL A 263 -12.87 -3.90 -6.33
N ALA A 264 -12.09 -4.97 -6.45
CA ALA A 264 -11.68 -5.53 -7.73
C ALA A 264 -12.86 -6.10 -8.55
N ALA A 265 -13.82 -6.76 -7.89
CA ALA A 265 -15.05 -7.24 -8.52
C ALA A 265 -15.93 -6.11 -9.06
N ASN A 266 -15.90 -4.93 -8.42
CA ASN A 266 -16.68 -3.75 -8.83
C ASN A 266 -15.98 -2.85 -9.85
N LEU A 267 -14.73 -3.14 -10.22
CA LEU A 267 -14.06 -2.49 -11.36
C LEU A 267 -14.79 -2.88 -12.65
N SER A 268 -15.83 -2.11 -12.97
CA SER A 268 -16.69 -2.29 -14.13
C SER A 268 -15.94 -1.99 -15.43
N LYS A 269 -16.43 -2.54 -16.54
CA LYS A 269 -16.05 -2.08 -17.88
C LYS A 269 -16.42 -0.59 -18.00
N PRO A 270 -15.54 0.26 -18.57
CA PRO A 270 -15.76 1.69 -18.66
C PRO A 270 -17.11 2.00 -19.29
N HIS A 271 -17.82 2.97 -18.73
CA HIS A 271 -19.04 3.50 -19.33
C HIS A 271 -18.70 3.98 -20.74
N ARG A 272 -19.47 3.55 -21.75
CA ARG A 272 -19.37 3.94 -23.18
C ARG A 272 -19.48 5.45 -23.46
N SER A 273 -19.59 6.30 -22.43
CA SER A 273 -19.98 7.71 -22.55
C SER A 273 -18.82 8.72 -22.57
N ARG A 274 -17.57 8.27 -22.54
CA ARG A 274 -16.41 9.13 -22.82
C ARG A 274 -15.69 8.56 -24.02
N GLU A 275 -15.46 9.40 -25.04
CA GLU A 275 -14.43 9.17 -26.07
C GLU A 275 -13.10 9.03 -25.32
N ARG A 276 -12.78 7.80 -24.91
CA ARG A 276 -11.52 7.48 -24.26
C ARG A 276 -10.64 6.82 -25.30
N ASP A 277 -9.36 7.12 -25.27
CA ASP A 277 -8.37 6.39 -26.04
C ASP A 277 -8.54 4.88 -25.78
N GLU A 278 -8.71 4.11 -26.84
CA GLU A 278 -8.88 2.66 -26.78
C GLU A 278 -7.71 2.00 -26.02
N LYS A 279 -6.51 2.59 -26.10
CA LYS A 279 -5.31 2.11 -25.40
C LYS A 279 -5.43 2.28 -23.89
N GLU A 280 -5.94 3.41 -23.40
CA GLU A 280 -6.12 3.64 -21.96
C GLU A 280 -7.19 2.71 -21.38
N ASN A 281 -8.26 2.47 -22.13
CA ASN A 281 -9.27 1.49 -21.76
C ASN A 281 -8.70 0.07 -21.67
N ALA A 282 -7.90 -0.33 -22.67
CA ALA A 282 -7.28 -1.66 -22.70
C ALA A 282 -6.35 -1.86 -21.50
N LEU A 283 -5.52 -0.86 -21.18
CA LEU A 283 -4.63 -0.93 -20.03
C LEU A 283 -5.39 -0.94 -18.69
N PHE A 284 -6.41 -0.09 -18.52
CA PHE A 284 -7.25 -0.14 -17.32
C PHE A 284 -7.87 -1.53 -17.12
N GLN A 285 -8.37 -2.15 -18.20
CA GLN A 285 -8.89 -3.53 -18.12
C GLN A 285 -7.80 -4.54 -17.79
N GLN A 286 -6.62 -4.43 -18.38
CA GLN A 286 -5.49 -5.30 -18.05
C GLN A 286 -5.11 -5.20 -16.57
N ILE A 287 -5.03 -4.00 -16.01
CA ILE A 287 -4.76 -3.77 -14.58
C ILE A 287 -5.89 -4.36 -13.71
N ALA A 288 -7.15 -4.11 -14.08
CA ALA A 288 -8.30 -4.62 -13.34
C ALA A 288 -8.37 -6.16 -13.36
N ASP A 289 -8.06 -6.79 -14.49
CA ASP A 289 -8.01 -8.25 -14.62
C ASP A 289 -6.90 -8.85 -13.76
N ARG A 290 -5.69 -8.26 -13.80
CA ARG A 290 -4.56 -8.66 -12.94
C ARG A 290 -4.85 -8.45 -11.45
N LEU A 291 -5.54 -7.38 -11.09
CA LEU A 291 -5.94 -7.15 -9.70
C LEU A 291 -6.93 -8.22 -9.22
N ARG A 292 -7.91 -8.62 -10.06
CA ARG A 292 -8.83 -9.72 -9.73
C ARG A 292 -8.10 -11.06 -9.62
N GLU A 293 -7.12 -11.31 -10.49
CA GLU A 293 -6.26 -12.49 -10.43
C GLU A 293 -5.46 -12.54 -9.12
N HIS A 294 -4.77 -11.47 -8.77
CA HIS A 294 -3.95 -11.39 -7.54
C HIS A 294 -4.77 -11.41 -6.25
N LEU A 295 -6.06 -11.08 -6.32
CA LEU A 295 -7.00 -11.17 -5.20
C LEU A 295 -7.85 -12.45 -5.22
N SER A 296 -7.59 -13.38 -6.14
CA SER A 296 -8.23 -14.71 -6.14
C SER A 296 -7.66 -15.64 -5.06
N SER A 297 -6.47 -15.33 -4.55
CA SER A 297 -5.79 -15.97 -3.43
C SER A 297 -5.36 -14.90 -2.42
N PRO A 298 -5.31 -15.19 -1.11
CA PRO A 298 -4.85 -14.23 -0.12
C PRO A 298 -3.33 -14.04 -0.12
N GLU A 299 -2.56 -14.84 -0.86
CA GLU A 299 -1.09 -14.89 -0.82
C GLU A 299 -0.41 -13.52 -0.89
N TYR A 300 -0.76 -12.67 -1.86
CA TYR A 300 -0.11 -11.36 -2.01
C TYR A 300 -0.55 -10.35 -0.95
N VAL A 301 -1.80 -10.42 -0.50
CA VAL A 301 -2.31 -9.60 0.60
C VAL A 301 -1.63 -10.00 1.92
N ARG A 302 -1.53 -11.30 2.19
CA ARG A 302 -0.77 -11.85 3.33
C ARG A 302 0.69 -11.45 3.28
N ALA A 303 1.31 -11.51 2.10
CA ALA A 303 2.71 -11.12 1.96
C ALA A 303 2.96 -9.66 2.34
N LEU A 304 2.09 -8.74 1.90
CA LEU A 304 2.14 -7.31 2.26
C LEU A 304 1.91 -7.10 3.76
N LEU A 305 0.85 -7.69 4.32
CA LEU A 305 0.45 -7.53 5.72
C LEU A 305 1.40 -8.21 6.71
N GLY A 306 1.99 -9.35 6.34
CA GLY A 306 2.95 -10.08 7.16
C GLY A 306 4.30 -9.39 7.25
N ARG A 307 4.65 -8.56 6.26
CA ARG A 307 5.91 -7.79 6.22
C ARG A 307 5.76 -6.36 6.73
N ASP A 308 4.56 -5.83 6.87
CA ASP A 308 4.31 -4.46 7.35
C ASP A 308 4.88 -4.19 8.77
N PRO A 309 4.55 -4.97 9.83
CA PRO A 309 4.77 -4.58 11.23
C PRO A 309 6.23 -4.36 11.69
N GLY A 310 7.22 -4.72 10.87
CA GLY A 310 8.64 -4.56 11.18
C GLY A 310 9.45 -3.82 10.12
N ASN A 311 8.83 -3.42 9.00
CA ASN A 311 9.56 -2.90 7.85
C ASN A 311 9.07 -1.52 7.39
N VAL A 312 8.12 -0.93 8.11
CA VAL A 312 7.57 0.39 7.80
C VAL A 312 8.07 1.51 8.70
N PHE A 313 8.06 2.70 8.14
CA PHE A 313 8.47 3.93 8.77
C PHE A 313 7.29 4.90 8.77
N GLY A 314 7.09 5.60 9.89
CA GLY A 314 6.04 6.61 9.98
C GLY A 314 6.39 7.83 9.15
N ILE A 315 5.36 8.42 8.53
CA ILE A 315 5.40 9.75 7.94
C ILE A 315 4.92 10.68 9.04
N TRP A 316 5.73 11.64 9.45
CA TRP A 316 5.46 12.55 10.56
C TRP A 316 5.49 13.99 10.07
N ASP A 317 4.80 14.87 10.79
CA ASP A 317 5.06 16.30 10.69
C ASP A 317 6.47 16.66 11.22
N MET A 318 6.85 17.91 11.00
CA MET A 318 8.13 18.49 11.40
C MET A 318 8.06 19.14 12.80
N ALA A 319 7.01 18.89 13.58
CA ALA A 319 6.94 19.38 14.94
C ALA A 319 8.08 18.77 15.77
N THR A 320 8.76 19.62 16.54
CA THR A 320 9.94 19.21 17.33
C THR A 320 9.62 18.97 18.80
N ASP A 321 8.35 19.13 19.18
CA ASP A 321 7.84 18.85 20.51
C ASP A 321 7.14 17.49 20.57
N ASP A 322 6.68 17.11 21.76
CA ASP A 322 5.94 15.87 22.00
C ASP A 322 4.56 15.83 21.29
N GLY A 323 4.23 16.87 20.51
CA GLY A 323 2.97 17.02 19.78
C GLY A 323 3.03 16.55 18.33
N SER A 324 4.13 15.93 17.88
CA SER A 324 4.25 15.47 16.50
C SER A 324 3.15 14.46 16.13
N GLU A 325 2.51 14.71 14.99
CA GLU A 325 1.44 13.86 14.49
C GLU A 325 1.93 12.93 13.39
N MET A 326 1.59 11.65 13.52
CA MET A 326 1.80 10.67 12.45
C MET A 326 0.75 10.89 11.36
N LEU A 327 1.23 11.13 10.15
CA LEU A 327 0.43 11.47 8.97
C LEU A 327 0.17 10.26 8.07
N GLY A 328 0.92 9.17 8.26
CA GLY A 328 0.84 7.95 7.47
C GLY A 328 2.05 7.06 7.70
N TRP A 329 2.28 6.10 6.79
CA TRP A 329 3.46 5.23 6.85
C TRP A 329 3.86 4.68 5.47
N GLY A 330 5.11 4.21 5.36
CA GLY A 330 5.63 3.58 4.14
C GLY A 330 6.65 2.49 4.39
N ALA A 331 6.67 1.47 3.53
CA ALA A 331 7.66 0.39 3.54
C ALA A 331 8.85 0.76 2.65
N PHE A 332 10.00 0.99 3.27
CA PHE A 332 11.26 1.28 2.58
C PHE A 332 12.13 0.03 2.57
N VAL A 333 11.99 -0.82 1.54
CA VAL A 333 12.58 -2.18 1.51
C VAL A 333 14.08 -2.25 1.84
N PHE A 334 14.84 -1.21 1.49
CA PHE A 334 16.27 -1.13 1.78
C PHE A 334 16.59 -0.46 3.12
N ALA A 335 15.74 0.45 3.60
CA ALA A 335 15.91 1.08 4.91
C ALA A 335 15.47 0.14 6.05
N SER A 336 14.56 -0.80 5.78
CA SER A 336 14.07 -1.75 6.79
C SER A 336 15.18 -2.55 7.47
N TYR A 337 16.33 -2.78 6.81
CA TYR A 337 17.50 -3.44 7.42
C TYR A 337 18.11 -2.67 8.61
N TYR A 338 17.77 -1.39 8.76
CA TYR A 338 18.21 -0.53 9.86
C TYR A 338 17.19 -0.44 10.99
N ASN A 339 16.01 -1.06 10.82
CA ASN A 339 14.89 -0.97 11.78
C ASN A 339 14.99 -1.95 12.95
N HIS A 340 16.12 -2.63 13.10
CA HIS A 340 16.32 -3.60 14.17
C HIS A 340 17.06 -2.93 15.34
N SER A 341 16.33 -2.62 16.42
CA SER A 341 16.94 -2.26 17.69
C SER A 341 17.79 -3.43 18.17
N THR A 342 19.07 -3.18 18.45
CA THR A 342 19.94 -4.12 19.16
C THR A 342 19.65 -4.14 20.65
#